data_AF-A0A2V6XVV7-F1
#
_entry.id   AF-A0A2V6XVV7-F1
#
_cell.length_a   1.000
_cell.length_b   1.000
_cell.length_c   1.000
_cell.angle_alpha   90.00
_cell.angle_beta   90.00
_cell.angle_gamma   90.00
#
_symmetry.space_group_name_H-M   'P 1'
#
loop_
_entity.id
_entity.type
_entity.pdbx_description
1 polymer ?
#
loop_
_entity_poly.entity_id
_entity_poly.type
_entity_poly.pdbx_seq_one_letter_code
_entity_poly.pdbx_strand_id
1 'polypeptide(L)'
;MDALLRDGFEECKRETTTSRRDLRPAGGVWQGVNTVTGSVASAIWVSRPARTRATVFIAIDGTAFRDHAFSSIERDPYKDDGGEG
;
A
#
# COMPACT_ATOMS: atom_id res chain seq x y z
N MET A 1 -11.78 11.10 7.45
CA MET A 1 -10.63 11.14 6.52
C MET A 1 -10.21 12.59 6.24
N ASP A 2 -10.68 13.53 7.06
CA ASP A 2 -10.72 14.96 6.76
C ASP A 2 -9.33 15.60 6.80
N ALA A 3 -8.39 15.00 7.54
CA ALA A 3 -7.00 15.40 7.51
C ALA A 3 -6.38 15.21 6.12
N LEU A 4 -6.63 14.08 5.44
CA LEU A 4 -6.09 13.79 4.10
C LEU A 4 -6.74 14.68 3.03
N LEU A 5 -8.05 14.92 3.14
CA LEU A 5 -8.75 15.85 2.24
C LEU A 5 -8.20 17.27 2.38
N ARG A 6 -7.91 17.72 3.61
CA ARG A 6 -7.30 19.03 3.87
C ARG A 6 -5.84 19.13 3.39
N ASP A 7 -5.15 18.00 3.29
CA ASP A 7 -3.77 17.90 2.82
C ASP A 7 -3.68 17.83 1.27
N GLY A 8 -4.80 18.04 0.57
CA GLY A 8 -4.86 18.09 -0.88
C GLY A 8 -5.02 16.73 -1.57
N PHE A 9 -5.35 15.67 -0.83
CA PHE A 9 -5.71 14.39 -1.44
C PHE A 9 -7.19 14.37 -1.80
N GLU A 10 -7.48 14.05 -3.06
CA GLU A 10 -8.83 13.82 -3.56
C GLU A 10 -9.19 12.33 -3.44
N GLU A 11 -10.39 12.01 -2.93
CA GLU A 11 -10.86 10.62 -2.81
C GLU A 11 -11.02 9.99 -4.20
N CYS A 12 -10.27 8.91 -4.47
CA CYS A 12 -10.37 8.14 -5.70
C CYS A 12 -11.15 6.84 -5.51
N LYS A 13 -11.08 6.23 -4.31
CA LYS A 13 -11.79 5.00 -3.97
C LYS A 13 -12.13 4.92 -2.50
N ARG A 14 -13.32 4.42 -2.20
CA ARG A 14 -13.73 4.04 -0.85
C ARG A 14 -14.53 2.75 -0.89
N GLU A 15 -14.11 1.78 -0.08
CA GLU A 15 -14.76 0.48 0.05
C GLU A 15 -15.04 0.19 1.52
N THR A 16 -16.20 -0.40 1.80
CA THR A 16 -16.63 -0.67 3.18
C THR A 16 -17.08 -2.11 3.31
N THR A 17 -16.65 -2.76 4.39
CA THR A 17 -17.11 -4.11 4.71
C THR A 17 -18.11 -4.06 5.85
N THR A 18 -19.12 -4.91 5.79
CA THR A 18 -20.07 -5.10 6.89
C THR A 18 -19.74 -6.37 7.66
N SER A 19 -20.09 -6.38 8.94
CA SER A 19 -20.01 -7.58 9.77
C SER A 19 -21.18 -8.50 9.42
N ARG A 20 -20.90 -9.79 9.26
CA ARG A 20 -21.95 -10.79 8.98
C ARG A 20 -22.97 -10.93 10.11
N ARG A 21 -22.60 -10.59 11.35
CA ARG A 21 -23.44 -10.83 12.54
C ARG A 21 -24.55 -9.80 12.68
N ASP A 22 -24.32 -8.57 12.24
CA ASP A 22 -25.18 -7.42 12.53
C ASP A 22 -25.31 -6.45 11.35
N LEU A 23 -24.74 -6.77 10.19
CA LEU A 23 -24.69 -5.96 8.96
C LEU A 23 -24.12 -4.54 9.19
N ARG A 24 -23.52 -4.27 10.34
CA ARG A 24 -22.93 -2.98 10.66
C ARG A 24 -21.61 -2.81 9.92
N PRO A 25 -21.21 -1.57 9.55
CA PRO A 25 -19.90 -1.31 8.97
C PRO A 25 -18.80 -1.82 9.92
N ALA A 26 -18.07 -2.85 9.49
CA ALA A 26 -17.00 -3.51 10.23
C ALA A 26 -15.63 -2.87 9.96
N GLY A 27 -15.52 -2.11 8.88
CA GLY A 27 -14.29 -1.42 8.50
C GLY A 27 -14.33 -1.02 7.04
N GLY A 28 -13.17 -0.65 6.52
CA GLY A 28 -13.03 -0.29 5.12
C GLY A 28 -11.64 0.20 4.77
N VAL A 29 -11.51 0.54 3.50
CA VAL A 29 -10.34 1.17 2.93
C VAL A 29 -10.76 2.41 2.17
N TRP A 30 -9.93 3.43 2.27
CA TRP A 30 -10.03 4.68 1.55
C TRP A 30 -8.71 4.91 0.83
N GLN A 31 -8.79 5.42 -0.39
CA GLN A 31 -7.64 5.83 -1.16
C GLN A 31 -7.90 7.22 -1.74
N GLY A 32 -6.85 8.03 -1.75
CA GLY A 32 -6.87 9.33 -2.40
C GLY A 32 -5.55 9.66 -3.05
N VAL A 33 -5.61 10.58 -4.00
CA VAL A 33 -4.47 11.02 -4.82
C VAL A 33 -4.29 12.51 -4.67
N ASN A 34 -3.04 12.95 -4.55
CA ASN A 34 -2.69 14.36 -4.67
C ASN A 34 -2.14 14.56 -6.08
N THR A 35 -2.92 15.21 -6.95
CA THR A 35 -2.55 15.42 -8.36
C THR A 35 -1.42 16.43 -8.55
N VAL A 36 -1.17 17.29 -7.55
CA VAL A 36 -0.09 18.28 -7.56
C VAL A 36 1.26 17.60 -7.30
N THR A 37 1.31 16.67 -6.34
CA THR A 37 2.55 15.97 -5.96
C THR A 37 2.71 14.59 -6.61
N GLY A 38 1.64 14.04 -7.19
CA GLY A 38 1.59 12.66 -7.68
C GLY A 38 1.53 11.61 -6.57
N SER A 39 1.34 12.02 -5.31
CA SER A 39 1.37 11.11 -4.16
C SER A 39 0.03 10.38 -3.97
N VAL A 40 0.09 9.19 -3.36
CA VAL A 40 -1.09 8.40 -3.02
C VAL A 40 -1.15 8.20 -1.51
N ALA A 41 -2.32 8.46 -0.93
CA ALA A 41 -2.60 8.15 0.47
C ALA A 41 -3.62 7.02 0.55
N SER A 42 -3.38 6.07 1.46
CA SER A 42 -4.32 4.99 1.78
C SER A 42 -4.60 4.98 3.28
N ALA A 43 -5.88 4.84 3.65
CA ALA A 43 -6.32 4.74 5.03
C ALA A 43 -7.17 3.49 5.22
N ILE A 44 -6.79 2.66 6.19
CA ILE A 44 -7.52 1.45 6.58
C ILE A 44 -8.08 1.66 7.97
N TRP A 45 -9.36 1.37 8.15
CA TRP A 45 -10.02 1.44 9.46
C TRP A 45 -10.79 0.17 9.77
N VAL A 46 -10.87 -0.13 11.06
CA VAL A 46 -11.67 -1.25 11.57
C VAL A 46 -12.59 -0.74 12.67
N SER A 47 -13.88 -0.99 12.52
CA SER A 47 -14.91 -0.72 13.51
C SER A 47 -15.02 -1.92 14.44
N ARG A 48 -14.12 -2.04 15.43
CA ARG A 48 -14.21 -3.07 16.47
C ARG A 48 -15.19 -2.65 17.58
N PRO A 49 -16.09 -3.55 18.03
CA PRO A 49 -16.79 -3.31 19.27
C PRO A 49 -15.79 -3.31 20.44
N ALA A 50 -15.79 -2.22 21.21
CA ALA A 50 -15.38 -2.15 22.61
C ALA A 50 -13.88 -2.11 23.04
N ARG A 51 -12.83 -2.12 22.18
CA ARG A 51 -11.45 -1.94 22.75
C ARG A 51 -10.53 -0.89 22.17
N THR A 52 -10.43 -0.67 20.86
CA THR A 52 -9.67 0.49 20.33
C THR A 52 -9.99 0.63 18.86
N ARG A 53 -10.36 1.83 18.39
CA ARG A 53 -10.38 2.12 16.96
C ARG A 53 -8.93 2.25 16.51
N ALA A 54 -8.44 1.29 15.74
CA ALA A 54 -7.15 1.40 15.08
C ALA A 54 -7.37 1.99 13.68
N THR A 55 -6.76 3.13 13.42
CA THR A 55 -6.71 3.74 12.09
C THR A 55 -5.25 3.83 11.70
N VAL A 56 -4.91 3.22 10.56
CA VAL A 56 -3.57 3.25 10.00
C VAL A 56 -3.59 4.14 8.77
N PHE A 57 -2.67 5.10 8.73
CA PHE A 57 -2.43 5.98 7.59
C PHE A 57 -1.11 5.56 6.95
N ILE A 58 -1.15 5.27 5.65
CA ILE A 58 0.05 4.96 4.86
C ILE A 58 0.12 5.99 3.74
N ALA A 59 1.15 6.83 3.78
CA ALA A 59 1.46 7.77 2.72
C ALA A 59 2.54 7.15 1.81
N ILE A 60 2.31 7.19 0.50
CA ILE A 60 3.27 6.74 -0.52
C ILE A 60 3.58 7.97 -1.36
N ASP A 61 4.82 8.45 -1.26
CA ASP A 61 5.29 9.65 -1.97
C ASP A 61 5.64 9.37 -3.45
N GLY A 62 5.54 8.10 -3.90
CA GLY A 62 5.83 7.69 -5.27
C GLY A 62 7.32 7.61 -5.58
N THR A 63 8.20 7.78 -4.59
CA THR A 63 9.63 7.61 -4.79
C THR A 63 9.97 6.14 -4.92
N ALA A 64 10.71 5.79 -5.99
CA ALA A 64 11.20 4.43 -6.15
C ALA A 64 12.22 4.14 -5.04
N PHE A 65 11.96 3.12 -4.22
CA PHE A 65 12.96 2.58 -3.30
C PHE A 65 14.11 2.02 -4.15
N ARG A 66 15.19 2.79 -4.28
CA ARG A 66 16.41 2.29 -4.91
C ARG A 66 17.04 1.32 -3.93
N ASP A 67 16.94 0.04 -4.24
CA ASP A 67 17.65 -0.97 -3.50
C ASP A 67 19.16 -0.71 -3.63
N HIS A 68 19.78 -0.30 -2.53
CA HIS A 68 21.21 -0.09 -2.42
C HIS A 68 21.88 -1.30 -1.75
N ALA A 69 21.42 -2.54 -2.01
CA ALA A 69 22.23 -3.74 -1.78
C ALA A 69 21.70 -5.01 -2.46
N PHE A 70 21.60 -5.05 -3.79
CA PHE A 70 21.83 -6.31 -4.51
C PHE A 70 23.13 -6.24 -5.31
N SER A 71 24.25 -6.10 -4.60
CA SER A 71 25.53 -6.62 -5.11
C SER A 71 25.67 -8.09 -4.71
N SER A 72 24.68 -8.93 -5.02
CA SER A 72 24.98 -10.35 -5.15
C SER A 72 25.65 -10.49 -6.51
N ILE A 73 26.98 -10.50 -6.48
CA ILE A 73 27.80 -11.19 -7.47
C ILE A 73 27.21 -12.60 -7.58
N GLU A 74 26.35 -12.82 -8.56
CA GLU A 74 26.09 -14.17 -9.05
C GLU A 74 26.95 -14.29 -10.31
N ARG A 75 28.17 -14.81 -10.11
CA ARG A 75 28.97 -15.34 -11.21
C ARG A 75 28.10 -16.38 -11.90
N ASP A 76 27.82 -16.15 -13.18
CA ASP A 76 27.35 -17.17 -14.12
C ASP A 76 28.19 -18.45 -13.97
N PRO A 77 27.64 -19.56 -13.45
CA PRO A 77 28.39 -20.78 -13.23
C PRO A 77 28.28 -21.78 -14.39
N TYR A 78 27.79 -21.40 -15.58
CA TYR A 78 27.75 -22.34 -16.71
C TYR A 78 28.48 -21.80 -17.95
N LYS A 79 29.81 -21.96 -17.94
CA LYS A 79 30.57 -22.03 -19.20
C LYS A 79 30.32 -23.40 -19.82
N ASP A 80 29.51 -23.41 -20.86
CA ASP A 80 29.35 -24.55 -21.78
C ASP A 80 30.63 -24.69 -22.61
N ASP A 81 31.59 -25.49 -22.13
CA ASP A 81 32.69 -25.96 -22.97
C ASP A 81 32.14 -27.09 -23.86
N GLY A 82 31.64 -26.68 -25.03
CA GLY A 82 31.08 -27.57 -26.04
C GLY A 82 32.06 -28.67 -26.44
N GLY A 83 31.63 -29.92 -26.24
CA GLY A 83 32.31 -31.10 -26.75
C GLY A 83 31.88 -31.42 -28.18
N GLU A 84 32.81 -31.37 -29.12
CA GLU A 84 32.67 -31.97 -30.45
C GLU A 84 32.94 -33.47 -30.38
N GLY A 85 32.08 -34.27 -30.99
CA GLY A 85 32.22 -35.71 -31.18
C GLY A 85 31.44 -36.17 -32.40
#